data_AF-A0A662BX01-F1
#
_entry.id   AF-A0A662BX01-F1
#
_cell.length_a   1.000
_cell.length_b   1.000
_cell.length_c   1.000
_cell.angle_alpha   90.00
_cell.angle_beta   90.00
_cell.angle_gamma   90.00
#
_symmetry.space_group_name_H-M   'P 1'
#
loop_
_entity.id
_entity.type
_entity.pdbx_description
1 polymer ?
#
loop_
_entity_poly.entity_id
_entity_poly.type
_entity_poly.pdbx_seq_one_letter_code
_entity_poly.pdbx_strand_id
1 'polypeptide(L)'
;MNFISNIGKKIGSLVLERELKSRKRPVVYNNFNSASTIGFIFDAENKEYYAAAKEFMNYVEGQGIKVNGLAFVSKSDLIGYLPYRKGVDYFG
;
A
#
# COMPACT_ATOMS: atom_id res chain seq x y z
N MET A 1 27.25 20.10 -11.15
CA MET A 1 26.62 19.49 -9.95
C MET A 1 25.82 18.19 -10.23
N ASN A 2 25.51 17.83 -11.48
CA ASN A 2 24.66 16.65 -11.78
C ASN A 2 25.40 15.30 -11.86
N PHE A 3 26.70 15.30 -12.18
CA PHE A 3 27.43 14.05 -12.43
C PHE A 3 27.71 13.24 -11.15
N ILE A 4 28.18 13.91 -10.09
CA ILE A 4 28.44 13.29 -8.78
C ILE A 4 27.14 12.77 -8.15
N SER A 5 26.04 13.54 -8.27
CA SER A 5 24.70 13.13 -7.81
C SER A 5 24.20 11.87 -8.53
N ASN A 6 24.39 11.80 -9.86
CA ASN A 6 23.98 10.64 -10.65
C ASN A 6 24.80 9.38 -10.31
N ILE A 7 26.11 9.52 -10.06
CA ILE A 7 26.96 8.42 -9.59
C ILE A 7 26.48 7.95 -8.21
N GLY A 8 26.22 8.87 -7.28
CA GLY A 8 25.71 8.54 -5.95
C GLY A 8 24.40 7.76 -6.01
N LYS A 9 23.44 8.20 -6.83
CA LYS A 9 22.17 7.48 -7.05
C LYS A 9 22.40 6.08 -7.59
N LYS A 10 23.29 5.93 -8.59
CA LYS A 10 23.57 4.64 -9.22
C LYS A 10 24.22 3.65 -8.24
N ILE A 11 25.16 4.12 -7.41
CA ILE A 11 25.77 3.31 -6.36
C ILE A 11 24.72 2.94 -5.30
N GLY A 12 23.89 3.90 -4.87
CA GLY A 12 22.81 3.67 -3.91
C GLY A 12 21.81 2.60 -4.39
N SER A 13 21.35 2.70 -5.63
CA SER A 13 20.47 1.68 -6.24
C SER A 13 21.13 0.30 -6.28
N LEU A 14 22.41 0.22 -6.62
CA LEU A 14 23.15 -1.04 -6.74
C LEU A 14 23.35 -1.72 -5.37
N VAL A 15 23.64 -0.94 -4.33
CA VAL A 15 23.72 -1.42 -2.95
C VAL A 15 22.35 -1.92 -2.48
N LEU A 16 21.30 -1.12 -2.68
CA LEU A 16 19.94 -1.47 -2.28
C LEU A 16 19.46 -2.76 -2.96
N GLU A 17 19.69 -2.90 -4.27
CA GLU A 17 19.34 -4.12 -5.00
C GLU A 17 20.03 -5.37 -4.43
N ARG A 18 21.30 -5.25 -4.04
CA ARG A 18 22.06 -6.36 -3.44
C ARG A 18 21.51 -6.75 -2.07
N GLU A 19 21.16 -5.76 -1.25
CA GLU A 19 20.52 -6.01 0.05
C GLU A 19 19.13 -6.61 -0.07
N LEU A 20 18.33 -6.17 -1.06
CA LEU A 20 17.01 -6.73 -1.32
C LEU A 20 17.09 -8.19 -1.79
N LYS A 21 18.10 -8.54 -2.61
CA LYS A 21 18.34 -9.90 -3.09
C LYS A 21 18.83 -10.85 -1.99
N SER A 22 19.64 -10.38 -1.06
CA SER A 22 20.16 -11.22 0.04
C SER A 22 19.12 -11.51 1.11
N ARG A 23 18.08 -10.68 1.23
CA ARG A 23 16.93 -10.93 2.10
C ARG A 23 15.97 -11.93 1.44
N LYS A 24 16.11 -13.22 1.77
CA LYS A 24 15.07 -14.21 1.49
C LYS A 24 13.79 -13.83 2.24
N ARG A 25 12.82 -13.23 1.55
CA ARG A 25 11.49 -13.01 2.13
C ARG A 25 10.80 -14.37 2.24
N PRO A 26 10.31 -14.77 3.42
CA PRO A 26 9.40 -15.89 3.49
C PRO A 26 8.12 -15.50 2.74
N VAL A 27 7.93 -16.08 1.57
CA VAL A 27 6.69 -15.92 0.80
C VAL A 27 5.72 -16.97 1.32
N VAL A 28 4.68 -16.52 2.01
CA VAL A 28 3.57 -17.37 2.44
C VAL A 28 2.37 -17.00 1.59
N TYR A 29 1.75 -18.00 0.98
CA TYR A 29 0.52 -17.83 0.23
C TYR A 29 -0.66 -18.12 1.16
N ASN A 30 -1.59 -17.18 1.29
CA ASN A 30 -2.86 -17.42 1.94
C ASN A 30 -3.95 -17.21 0.90
N ASN A 31 -4.75 -18.25 0.65
CA ASN A 31 -5.82 -18.16 -0.34
C ASN A 31 -6.94 -17.29 0.20
N PHE A 32 -7.63 -16.55 -0.67
CA PHE A 32 -8.80 -15.75 -0.28
C PHE A 32 -9.86 -16.59 0.45
N ASN A 33 -10.02 -17.85 0.06
CA ASN A 33 -10.97 -18.79 0.68
C ASN A 33 -10.64 -19.16 2.13
N SER A 34 -9.38 -19.03 2.56
CA SER A 34 -8.92 -19.38 3.91
C SER A 34 -8.50 -18.17 4.75
N ALA A 35 -8.49 -16.98 4.14
CA ALA A 35 -8.06 -15.76 4.81
C ALA A 35 -9.14 -15.29 5.79
N SER A 36 -8.80 -15.18 7.07
CA SER A 36 -9.68 -14.56 8.08
C SER A 36 -9.56 -13.04 8.11
N THR A 37 -8.46 -12.49 7.57
CA THR A 37 -8.20 -11.06 7.53
C THR A 37 -7.36 -10.70 6.30
N ILE A 38 -7.69 -9.59 5.64
CA ILE A 38 -6.98 -9.06 4.49
C ILE A 38 -6.62 -7.59 4.72
N GLY A 39 -5.37 -7.25 4.41
CA GLY A 39 -4.85 -5.89 4.46
C GLY A 39 -4.78 -5.27 3.06
N PHE A 40 -5.21 -4.02 2.93
CA PHE A 40 -5.12 -3.24 1.69
C PHE A 40 -4.14 -2.09 1.86
N ILE A 41 -3.31 -1.86 0.84
CA ILE A 41 -2.46 -0.67 0.75
C ILE A 41 -2.79 0.00 -0.56
N PHE A 42 -3.19 1.26 -0.53
CA PHE A 42 -3.59 1.99 -1.73
C PHE A 42 -3.29 3.47 -1.62
N ASP A 43 -3.12 4.09 -2.79
CA ASP A 43 -3.06 5.54 -2.92
C ASP A 43 -4.48 6.09 -2.92
N ALA A 44 -4.80 6.91 -1.93
CA ALA A 44 -6.11 7.54 -1.78
C ALA A 44 -6.16 8.98 -2.33
N GLU A 45 -5.04 9.52 -2.83
CA GLU A 45 -5.04 10.79 -3.59
C GLU A 45 -5.70 10.62 -4.94
N ASN A 46 -5.48 9.46 -5.57
CA ASN A 46 -6.16 9.11 -6.79
C ASN A 46 -7.59 8.60 -6.50
N LYS A 47 -8.58 9.36 -6.96
CA LYS A 47 -10.01 9.04 -6.78
C LYS A 47 -10.41 7.70 -7.39
N GLU A 48 -9.83 7.31 -8.52
CA GLU A 48 -10.13 6.04 -9.18
C GLU A 48 -9.60 4.87 -8.35
N TYR A 49 -8.37 5.00 -7.83
CA TYR A 49 -7.78 3.98 -6.96
C TYR A 49 -8.52 3.88 -5.64
N TYR A 50 -8.95 5.01 -5.07
CA TYR A 50 -9.81 5.05 -3.90
C TYR A 50 -11.13 4.31 -4.13
N ALA A 51 -11.82 4.59 -5.25
CA ALA A 51 -13.08 3.97 -5.59
C ALA A 51 -12.94 2.46 -5.78
N ALA A 52 -11.92 2.02 -6.54
CA ALA A 52 -11.64 0.61 -6.77
C ALA A 52 -11.29 -0.12 -5.47
N ALA A 53 -10.44 0.48 -4.63
CA ALA A 53 -10.09 -0.08 -3.33
C ALA A 53 -11.32 -0.19 -2.42
N LYS A 54 -12.19 0.84 -2.41
CA LYS A 54 -13.42 0.84 -1.64
C LYS A 54 -14.37 -0.29 -2.07
N GLU A 55 -14.61 -0.43 -3.37
CA GLU A 55 -15.47 -1.46 -3.92
C GLU A 55 -14.96 -2.86 -3.58
N PHE A 56 -13.67 -3.10 -3.79
CA PHE A 56 -13.08 -4.41 -3.56
C PHE A 56 -13.05 -4.77 -2.07
N MET A 57 -12.73 -3.82 -1.19
CA MET A 57 -12.81 -4.03 0.25
C MET A 57 -14.25 -4.36 0.70
N ASN A 58 -15.28 -3.73 0.12
CA ASN A 58 -16.68 -4.07 0.42
C ASN A 58 -17.03 -5.49 -0.01
N TYR A 59 -16.56 -5.90 -1.19
CA TYR A 59 -16.74 -7.26 -1.69
C TYR A 59 -16.12 -8.29 -0.73
N VAL A 60 -14.90 -8.04 -0.25
CA VAL A 60 -14.19 -8.92 0.68
C VAL A 60 -14.89 -8.99 2.04
N GLU A 61 -15.32 -7.85 2.60
CA GLU A 61 -16.10 -7.82 3.84
C GLU A 61 -17.43 -8.58 3.68
N GLY A 62 -18.07 -8.50 2.52
CA GLY A 62 -19.28 -9.26 2.18
C GLY A 62 -19.10 -10.78 2.24
N GLN A 63 -17.87 -11.28 2.16
CA GLN A 63 -17.55 -12.71 2.34
C GLN A 63 -17.29 -13.09 3.80
N GLY A 64 -17.46 -12.16 4.75
CA GLY A 64 -17.19 -12.37 6.17
C GLY A 64 -15.71 -12.27 6.53
N ILE A 65 -14.87 -11.77 5.62
CA ILE A 65 -13.43 -11.60 5.84
C ILE A 65 -13.21 -10.22 6.45
N LYS A 66 -12.42 -10.14 7.53
CA LYS A 66 -12.07 -8.86 8.14
C LYS A 66 -11.14 -8.07 7.22
N VAL A 67 -11.43 -6.79 7.01
CA VAL A 67 -10.60 -5.91 6.19
C VAL A 67 -9.94 -4.82 7.03
N ASN A 68 -8.65 -4.60 6.80
CA ASN A 68 -7.91 -3.43 7.29
C ASN A 68 -7.28 -2.71 6.09
N GLY A 69 -7.29 -1.37 6.06
CA GLY A 69 -6.68 -0.58 4.99
C GLY A 69 -5.62 0.38 5.50
N LEU A 70 -4.60 0.61 4.69
CA LEU A 70 -3.60 1.66 4.83
C LEU A 70 -3.63 2.51 3.57
N ALA A 71 -4.07 3.76 3.72
CA ALA A 71 -4.31 4.66 2.61
C ALA A 71 -3.29 5.82 2.62
N PHE A 72 -2.55 5.99 1.54
CA PHE A 72 -1.64 7.14 1.40
C PHE A 72 -2.38 8.40 0.95
N VAL A 73 -2.13 9.52 1.63
CA VAL A 73 -2.68 10.86 1.31
C VAL A 73 -1.67 11.94 1.73
N SER A 74 -1.09 12.70 0.79
CA SER A 74 -0.05 13.70 1.10
C SER A 74 -0.57 14.96 1.79
N LYS A 75 -1.86 15.26 1.68
CA LYS A 75 -2.48 16.44 2.32
C LYS A 75 -3.49 16.00 3.35
N SER A 76 -3.25 16.35 4.61
CA SER A 76 -4.18 16.14 5.74
C SER A 76 -5.61 16.57 5.43
N ASP A 77 -5.77 17.64 4.64
CA ASP A 77 -7.07 18.24 4.32
C ASP A 77 -7.92 17.35 3.39
N LEU A 78 -7.31 16.42 2.64
CA LEU A 78 -8.03 15.44 1.81
C LEU A 78 -8.72 14.36 2.63
N ILE A 79 -8.29 14.15 3.89
CA ILE A 79 -8.94 13.21 4.82
C ILE A 79 -10.37 13.66 5.14
N GLY A 80 -10.65 14.99 5.09
CA GLY A 80 -11.99 15.53 5.28
C GLY A 80 -12.94 15.36 4.08
N TYR A 81 -12.41 15.12 2.88
CA TYR A 81 -13.19 14.97 1.64
C TYR A 81 -13.37 13.51 1.20
N LEU A 82 -12.49 12.63 1.65
CA LEU A 82 -12.65 11.19 1.45
C LEU A 82 -13.64 10.68 2.51
N PRO A 83 -14.73 10.00 2.13
CA PRO A 83 -15.69 9.49 3.12
C PRO A 83 -14.96 8.49 4.00
N TYR A 84 -14.71 8.90 5.25
CA TYR A 84 -14.01 8.11 6.27
C TYR A 84 -14.53 6.67 6.27
N ARG A 85 -13.67 5.72 5.92
CA ARG A 85 -14.00 4.29 5.99
C ARG A 85 -13.47 3.73 7.30
N LYS A 86 -14.37 3.22 8.14
CA LYS A 86 -14.01 2.47 9.35
C LYS A 86 -13.10 1.29 8.96
N GLY A 87 -11.98 1.14 9.66
CA GLY A 87 -10.99 0.09 9.38
C GLY A 87 -9.91 0.49 8.36
N VAL A 88 -9.86 1.76 7.92
CA VAL A 88 -8.77 2.31 7.11
C VAL A 88 -8.01 3.37 7.89
N ASP A 89 -6.72 3.17 8.04
CA ASP A 89 -5.77 4.14 8.58
C ASP A 89 -5.16 4.94 7.42
N TYR A 90 -5.19 6.26 7.54
CA TYR A 90 -4.66 7.17 6.51
C TYR A 90 -3.30 7.71 6.97
N PHE A 91 -2.31 7.70 6.08
CA PHE A 91 -0.95 8.17 6.33
C PHE A 91 -0.46 9.07 5.19
N GLY A 92 0.41 10.02 5.48
CA GLY A 92 0.85 11.06 4.54
C GLY A 92 2.18 11.66 4.94
#